data_AF-A0A5N3UYX2-F1
#
_entry.id   AF-A0A5N3UYX2-F1
#
_cell.length_a   1.000
_cell.length_b   1.000
_cell.length_c   1.000
_cell.angle_alpha   90.00
_cell.angle_beta   90.00
_cell.angle_gamma   90.00
#
_symmetry.space_group_name_H-M   'P 1'
#
loop_
_entity.id
_entity.type
_entity.pdbx_description
1 polymer ?
#
loop_
_entity_poly.entity_id
_entity_poly.type
_entity_poly.pdbx_seq_one_letter_code
_entity_poly.pdbx_strand_id
1 'polypeptide(L)'
;WPCPPGALTPPQDAHLLCGHPWGQLGTAASHPPRGQRAGRAAHSWQDLDEEEERRKRRREKNKVAAARCRNKKKERTEFLQRESERLELMNAELKTQIEELKQERQQLILMLNRHRPTCIVRTDSVKTPESEGNPLLEQLEKK
;
A
#
# COMPACT_ATOMS: atom_id res chain seq x y z
N TRP A 1 15.26 14.99 -22.15
CA TRP A 1 15.88 14.74 -20.84
C TRP A 1 15.87 13.25 -20.58
N PRO A 2 17.01 12.54 -20.68
CA PRO A 2 17.07 11.13 -20.31
C PRO A 2 17.16 11.01 -18.77
N CYS A 3 16.36 10.10 -18.18
CA CYS A 3 16.35 9.81 -16.74
C CYS A 3 17.67 9.17 -16.28
N PRO A 4 18.16 9.45 -15.06
CA PRO A 4 19.37 8.84 -14.52
C PRO A 4 19.13 7.38 -14.08
N PRO A 5 20.14 6.50 -14.18
CA PRO A 5 20.02 5.10 -13.76
C PRO A 5 20.34 4.99 -12.26
N GLY A 6 19.33 4.67 -11.46
CA GLY A 6 19.51 4.49 -10.01
C GLY A 6 18.21 4.35 -9.21
N ALA A 7 17.05 4.24 -9.86
CA ALA A 7 15.81 3.97 -9.16
C ALA A 7 15.79 2.50 -8.73
N LEU A 8 15.91 2.31 -7.42
CA LEU A 8 15.60 1.08 -6.68
C LEU A 8 14.42 0.35 -7.34
N THR A 9 14.61 -0.94 -7.57
CA THR A 9 13.61 -1.84 -8.16
C THR A 9 12.26 -1.64 -7.47
N PRO A 10 11.17 -1.43 -8.23
CA PRO A 10 9.86 -1.28 -7.61
C PRO A 10 9.51 -2.56 -6.86
N PRO A 11 8.88 -2.47 -5.67
CA PRO A 11 8.45 -3.64 -4.93
C PRO A 11 7.52 -4.49 -5.81
N GLN A 12 7.74 -5.80 -5.72
CA GLN A 12 7.23 -6.84 -6.61
C GLN A 12 5.68 -6.95 -6.62
N ASP A 13 5.01 -6.19 -5.75
CA ASP A 13 3.58 -6.23 -5.50
C ASP A 13 2.82 -4.99 -6.02
N ALA A 14 3.43 -4.17 -6.87
CA ALA A 14 2.73 -3.03 -7.50
C ALA A 14 1.58 -3.44 -8.44
N HIS A 15 1.50 -4.72 -8.82
CA HIS A 15 0.43 -5.25 -9.68
C HIS A 15 -0.93 -5.43 -8.99
N LEU A 16 -1.00 -5.40 -7.65
CA LEU A 16 -2.23 -5.74 -6.92
C LEU A 16 -3.00 -4.55 -6.35
N LEU A 17 -2.50 -3.31 -6.47
CA LEU A 17 -3.15 -2.13 -5.89
C LEU A 17 -3.90 -1.25 -6.89
N CYS A 18 -4.00 -1.66 -8.15
CA CYS A 18 -5.05 -1.20 -9.04
C CYS A 18 -6.21 -2.20 -8.94
N GLY A 19 -7.07 -2.01 -7.93
CA GLY A 19 -8.37 -2.68 -7.83
C GLY A 19 -9.27 -2.24 -8.98
N HIS A 20 -8.98 -2.77 -10.14
CA HIS A 20 -9.71 -2.66 -11.39
C HIS A 20 -9.99 -4.11 -11.79
N PRO A 21 -11.23 -4.61 -11.67
CA PRO A 21 -11.62 -5.86 -12.31
C PRO A 21 -11.73 -5.59 -13.82
N TRP A 22 -10.59 -5.48 -14.50
CA TRP A 22 -10.52 -5.40 -15.96
C TRP A 22 -9.87 -6.70 -16.43
N GLY A 23 -10.71 -7.73 -16.43
CA GLY A 23 -10.33 -9.10 -16.80
C GLY A 23 -11.55 -9.92 -17.16
N GLN A 24 -12.39 -9.38 -18.07
CA GLN A 24 -13.30 -10.10 -18.97
C GLN A 24 -14.00 -9.08 -19.88
N LEU A 25 -13.33 -8.70 -20.98
CA LEU A 25 -13.98 -8.13 -22.15
C LEU A 25 -13.77 -9.12 -23.29
N GLY A 26 -14.62 -10.15 -23.30
CA GLY A 26 -14.81 -11.05 -24.41
C GLY A 26 -16.28 -11.03 -24.80
N THR A 27 -16.67 -10.05 -25.62
CA THR A 27 -17.59 -10.17 -26.77
C THR A 27 -17.93 -8.79 -27.33
N ALA A 28 -17.44 -8.54 -28.55
CA ALA A 28 -17.92 -7.59 -29.55
C ALA A 28 -18.61 -6.29 -29.07
N ALA A 29 -17.83 -5.30 -28.64
CA ALA A 29 -18.24 -3.92 -28.85
C ALA A 29 -18.11 -3.63 -30.34
N SER A 30 -19.24 -3.68 -31.05
CA SER A 30 -19.39 -3.07 -32.36
C SER A 30 -18.98 -1.59 -32.25
N HIS A 31 -17.75 -1.28 -32.62
CA HIS A 31 -17.34 0.10 -32.86
C HIS A 31 -18.29 0.64 -33.94
N PRO A 32 -19.07 1.71 -33.67
CA PRO A 32 -19.80 2.35 -34.75
C PRO A 32 -18.74 2.86 -35.76
N PRO A 33 -18.93 2.61 -37.06
CA PRO A 33 -17.97 3.01 -38.06
C PRO A 33 -17.76 4.52 -38.00
N ARG A 34 -16.49 4.90 -37.97
CA ARG A 34 -16.03 6.27 -38.11
C ARG A 34 -16.54 6.81 -39.44
N GLY A 35 -17.57 7.66 -39.39
CA GLY A 35 -18.12 8.32 -40.58
C GLY A 35 -19.57 7.95 -40.82
N GLN A 36 -20.46 8.73 -40.24
CA GLN A 36 -21.75 9.09 -40.81
C GLN A 36 -22.30 10.23 -39.95
N ARG A 37 -22.03 11.45 -40.41
CA ARG A 37 -22.63 12.67 -39.87
C ARG A 37 -24.07 12.70 -40.35
N ALA A 38 -24.92 11.90 -39.73
CA ALA A 38 -26.32 11.79 -40.08
C ALA A 38 -27.01 13.13 -39.78
N GLY A 39 -27.53 13.75 -40.84
CA GLY A 39 -28.62 14.72 -40.84
C GLY A 39 -28.54 15.83 -39.81
N ARG A 40 -27.88 16.94 -40.16
CA ARG A 40 -28.17 18.22 -39.50
C ARG A 40 -29.55 18.66 -40.02
N ALA A 41 -30.62 18.15 -39.40
CA ALA A 41 -31.94 18.78 -39.52
C ALA A 41 -31.75 20.25 -39.12
N ALA A 42 -32.30 21.18 -39.90
CA ALA A 42 -32.19 22.61 -39.67
C ALA A 42 -32.88 22.95 -38.34
N HIS A 43 -32.12 22.84 -37.25
CA HIS A 43 -32.53 23.27 -35.93
C HIS A 43 -32.73 24.78 -35.94
N SER A 44 -33.84 25.23 -35.35
CA SER A 44 -34.07 26.65 -35.11
C SER A 44 -32.90 27.21 -34.30
N TRP A 45 -32.57 28.49 -34.46
CA TRP A 45 -31.57 29.18 -33.62
C TRP A 45 -31.83 28.98 -32.12
N GLN A 46 -33.10 28.90 -31.72
CA GLN A 46 -33.52 28.61 -30.35
C GLN A 46 -33.15 27.18 -29.90
N ASP A 47 -33.29 26.18 -30.77
CA ASP A 47 -32.92 24.80 -30.46
C ASP A 47 -31.39 24.66 -30.29
N LEU A 48 -30.61 25.43 -31.05
CA LEU A 48 -29.15 25.44 -30.99
C LEU A 48 -28.66 26.02 -29.66
N ASP A 49 -29.27 27.13 -29.21
CA ASP A 49 -28.95 27.75 -27.92
C ASP A 49 -29.29 26.82 -26.75
N GLU A 50 -30.46 26.17 -26.77
CA GLU A 50 -30.84 25.18 -25.76
C GLU A 50 -29.92 23.95 -25.75
N GLU A 51 -29.49 23.49 -26.94
CA GLU A 51 -28.55 22.38 -27.06
C GLU A 51 -27.15 22.76 -26.55
N GLU A 52 -26.70 24.00 -26.79
CA GLU A 52 -25.43 24.52 -26.28
C GLU A 52 -25.43 24.61 -24.75
N GLU A 53 -26.50 25.12 -24.14
CA GLU A 53 -26.68 25.14 -22.69
C GLU A 53 -26.69 23.72 -22.10
N ARG A 54 -27.35 22.76 -22.76
CA ARG A 54 -27.33 21.34 -22.36
C ARG A 54 -25.92 20.76 -22.43
N ARG A 55 -25.15 21.08 -23.48
CA ARG A 55 -23.73 20.67 -23.61
C ARG A 55 -22.86 21.30 -22.52
N LYS A 56 -23.07 22.57 -22.19
CA LYS A 56 -22.35 23.28 -21.13
C LYS A 56 -22.58 22.63 -19.77
N ARG A 57 -23.83 22.34 -19.39
CA ARG A 57 -24.17 21.62 -18.16
C ARG A 57 -23.53 20.23 -18.09
N ARG A 58 -23.46 19.51 -19.22
CA ARG A 58 -22.76 18.20 -19.29
C ARG A 58 -21.26 18.34 -19.06
N ARG A 59 -20.61 19.33 -19.68
CA ARG A 59 -19.18 19.62 -19.50
C ARG A 59 -18.86 20.01 -18.06
N GLU A 60 -19.69 20.83 -17.42
CA GLU A 60 -19.53 21.22 -16.02
C GLU A 60 -19.65 20.00 -15.08
N LYS A 61 -20.67 19.16 -15.29
CA LYS A 61 -20.81 17.90 -14.54
C LYS A 61 -19.62 16.97 -14.74
N ASN A 62 -19.14 16.81 -15.97
CA ASN A 62 -17.97 15.99 -16.27
C ASN A 62 -16.69 16.56 -15.64
N LYS A 63 -16.52 17.89 -15.64
CA LYS A 63 -15.40 18.57 -14.97
C LYS A 63 -15.37 18.25 -13.48
N VAL A 64 -16.51 18.31 -12.80
CA VAL A 64 -16.61 17.96 -11.37
C VAL A 64 -16.37 16.46 -11.15
N ALA A 65 -16.94 15.59 -12.00
CA ALA A 65 -16.74 14.15 -11.89
C ALA A 65 -15.27 13.74 -12.10
N ALA A 66 -14.59 14.34 -13.08
CA ALA A 66 -13.17 14.11 -13.34
C ALA A 66 -12.31 14.60 -12.18
N ALA A 67 -12.61 15.78 -11.60
CA ALA A 67 -11.93 16.28 -10.41
C ALA A 67 -12.13 15.34 -9.21
N ARG A 68 -13.36 14.88 -8.95
CA ARG A 68 -13.66 13.91 -7.88
C ARG A 68 -12.94 12.58 -8.09
N CYS A 69 -12.87 12.08 -9.33
CA CYS A 69 -12.14 10.85 -9.65
C CYS A 69 -10.63 10.99 -9.36
N ARG A 70 -10.04 12.11 -9.78
CA ARG A 70 -8.62 12.43 -9.49
C ARG A 70 -8.37 12.56 -7.99
N ASN A 71 -9.23 13.28 -7.27
CA ASN A 71 -9.10 13.45 -5.81
C ASN A 71 -9.25 12.12 -5.08
N LYS A 72 -10.26 11.30 -5.42
CA LYS A 72 -10.44 9.97 -4.79
C LYS A 72 -9.23 9.06 -5.01
N LYS A 73 -8.62 9.11 -6.20
CA LYS A 73 -7.39 8.37 -6.47
C LYS A 73 -6.23 8.89 -5.62
N LYS A 74 -6.06 10.21 -5.53
CA LYS A 74 -5.04 10.89 -4.72
C LYS A 74 -5.19 10.57 -3.23
N GLU A 75 -6.39 10.73 -2.68
CA GLU A 75 -6.69 10.40 -1.28
C GLU A 75 -6.40 8.94 -0.95
N ARG A 76 -6.75 8.02 -1.85
CA ARG A 76 -6.43 6.59 -1.68
C ARG A 76 -4.92 6.36 -1.63
N THR A 77 -4.15 6.98 -2.53
CA THR A 77 -2.69 6.83 -2.52
C THR A 77 -2.06 7.46 -1.28
N GLU A 78 -2.53 8.63 -0.86
CA GLU A 78 -2.06 9.32 0.34
C GLU A 78 -2.41 8.55 1.63
N PHE A 79 -3.57 7.88 1.66
CA PHE A 79 -3.94 7.01 2.77
C PHE A 79 -3.00 5.81 2.87
N LEU A 80 -2.78 5.09 1.76
CA LEU A 80 -1.90 3.92 1.75
C LEU A 80 -0.47 4.28 2.11
N GLN A 81 0.02 5.42 1.60
CA GLN A 81 1.37 5.90 1.93
C GLN A 81 1.51 6.21 3.43
N ARG A 82 0.58 6.99 4.00
CA ARG A 82 0.60 7.30 5.44
C ARG A 82 0.48 6.04 6.30
N GLU A 83 -0.32 5.07 5.87
CA GLU A 83 -0.45 3.81 6.59
C GLU A 83 0.83 2.97 6.52
N SER A 84 1.53 2.95 5.37
CA SER A 84 2.86 2.33 5.25
C SER A 84 3.86 2.96 6.21
N GLU A 85 3.98 4.30 6.17
CA GLU A 85 4.89 5.05 7.04
C GLU A 85 4.58 4.80 8.53
N ARG A 86 3.29 4.78 8.91
CA ARG A 86 2.85 4.46 10.27
C ARG A 86 3.26 3.05 10.70
N LEU A 87 3.05 2.06 9.84
CA LEU A 87 3.41 0.67 10.12
C LEU A 87 4.93 0.48 10.20
N GLU A 88 5.71 1.17 9.36
CA GLU A 88 7.17 1.15 9.40
C GLU A 88 7.71 1.72 10.72
N LEU A 89 7.15 2.85 11.18
CA LEU A 89 7.50 3.44 12.47
C LEU A 89 7.18 2.48 13.63
N MET A 90 5.98 1.91 13.66
CA MET A 90 5.61 0.93 14.70
C MET A 90 6.49 -0.32 14.66
N ASN A 91 6.85 -0.79 13.46
CA ASN A 91 7.73 -1.94 13.30
C ASN A 91 9.13 -1.65 13.86
N ALA A 92 9.68 -0.48 13.58
CA ALA A 92 10.96 -0.04 14.13
C ALA A 92 10.91 0.06 15.66
N GLU A 93 9.87 0.67 16.22
CA GLU A 93 9.67 0.77 17.67
C GLU A 93 9.60 -0.61 18.34
N LEU A 94 8.78 -1.52 17.81
CA LEU A 94 8.66 -2.87 18.34
C LEU A 94 9.97 -3.65 18.25
N LYS A 95 10.73 -3.49 17.16
CA LYS A 95 12.06 -4.10 17.01
C LYS A 95 13.04 -3.60 18.07
N THR A 96 13.04 -2.30 18.35
CA THR A 96 13.86 -1.71 19.42
C THR A 96 13.48 -2.29 20.78
N GLN A 97 12.18 -2.35 21.10
CA GLN A 97 11.71 -2.93 22.37
C GLN A 97 12.10 -4.41 22.51
N ILE A 98 12.02 -5.19 21.42
CA ILE A 98 12.47 -6.60 21.42
C ILE A 98 13.95 -6.68 21.75
N GLU A 99 14.78 -5.81 21.16
CA GLU A 99 16.22 -5.83 21.38
C GLU A 99 16.59 -5.40 22.80
N GLU A 100 15.96 -4.36 23.34
CA GLU A 100 16.12 -3.93 24.73
C GLU A 100 15.78 -5.07 25.72
N LEU A 101 14.63 -5.73 25.54
CA LEU A 101 14.22 -6.85 26.39
C LEU A 101 15.16 -8.06 26.27
N LYS A 102 15.71 -8.33 25.08
CA LYS A 102 16.73 -9.36 24.88
C LYS A 102 18.00 -9.05 25.65
N GLN A 103 18.45 -7.80 25.62
CA GLN A 103 19.64 -7.35 26.35
C GLN A 103 19.44 -7.45 27.86
N GLU A 104 18.29 -7.01 28.38
CA GLU A 104 17.95 -7.16 29.80
C GLU A 104 17.94 -8.63 30.22
N ARG A 105 17.30 -9.51 29.43
CA ARG A 105 17.32 -10.95 29.69
C ARG A 105 18.75 -11.50 29.72
N GLN A 106 19.60 -11.13 28.76
CA GLN A 106 20.99 -11.57 28.70
C GLN A 106 21.76 -11.12 29.95
N GLN A 107 21.56 -9.88 30.39
CA GLN A 107 22.19 -9.33 31.59
C GLN A 107 21.76 -10.08 32.85
N LEU A 108 20.46 -10.34 33.01
CA LEU A 108 19.93 -11.12 34.15
C LEU A 108 20.49 -12.55 34.17
N ILE A 109 20.56 -13.21 33.00
CA ILE A 109 21.18 -14.54 32.88
C ILE A 109 22.65 -14.51 33.30
N LEU A 110 23.41 -13.50 32.87
CA LEU A 110 24.81 -13.34 33.23
C LEU A 110 24.98 -13.16 34.76
N MET A 111 24.14 -12.33 35.38
CA MET A 111 24.14 -12.14 36.83
C MET A 111 23.85 -13.44 37.58
N LEU A 112 22.84 -14.19 37.14
CA LEU A 112 22.49 -15.48 37.74
C LEU A 112 23.63 -16.50 37.58
N ASN A 113 24.23 -16.59 36.41
CA ASN A 113 25.35 -17.49 36.14
C ASN A 113 26.57 -17.18 37.00
N ARG A 114 26.86 -15.89 37.25
CA ARG A 114 27.94 -15.46 38.16
C ARG A 114 27.66 -15.81 39.61
N HIS A 115 26.40 -15.71 40.05
CA HIS A 115 25.99 -16.05 41.42
C HIS A 115 25.98 -17.57 41.69
N ARG A 116 25.59 -18.37 40.69
CA ARG A 116 25.40 -19.83 40.79
C ARG A 116 26.52 -20.61 41.50
N PRO A 117 27.83 -20.42 41.22
CA PRO A 117 28.90 -21.16 41.92
C PRO A 117 29.05 -20.80 43.40
N THR A 118 28.53 -19.64 43.82
CA THR A 118 28.56 -19.17 45.21
C THR A 118 27.25 -19.42 45.96
N CYS A 119 26.22 -19.90 45.27
CA CYS A 119 24.90 -20.09 45.84
C CYS A 119 24.87 -21.34 46.75
N ILE A 120 24.40 -21.15 47.98
CA ILE A 120 24.29 -22.18 49.02
C ILE A 120 23.11 -23.13 48.72
N VAL A 121 22.08 -22.62 48.05
CA VAL A 121 20.91 -23.37 47.57
C VAL A 121 21.24 -23.93 46.20
N ARG A 122 21.92 -25.08 46.15
CA ARG A 122 22.31 -25.72 44.88
C ARG A 122 21.07 -26.20 44.12
N THR A 123 20.64 -25.42 43.13
CA THR A 123 19.67 -25.83 42.10
C THR A 123 20.41 -25.99 40.76
N ASP A 124 20.81 -27.22 40.49
CA ASP A 124 21.50 -27.67 39.28
C ASP A 124 20.58 -27.69 38.03
N SER A 125 19.31 -27.29 38.16
CA SER A 125 18.29 -27.48 37.12
C SER A 125 17.71 -26.20 36.50
N VAL A 126 18.55 -25.26 36.07
CA VAL A 126 18.18 -24.34 34.98
C VAL A 126 19.25 -24.44 33.90
N LYS A 127 19.08 -25.40 32.99
CA LYS A 127 19.65 -25.31 31.65
C LYS A 127 18.66 -24.43 30.89
N THR A 128 18.95 -23.13 30.78
CA THR A 128 18.22 -22.27 29.83
C THR A 128 18.52 -22.82 28.44
N PRO A 129 17.55 -23.36 27.70
CA PRO A 129 17.78 -23.70 26.30
C PRO A 129 18.11 -22.39 25.56
N GLU A 130 19.29 -22.34 24.96
CA GLU A 130 19.83 -21.17 24.25
C GLU A 130 19.12 -20.86 22.93
N SER A 131 17.96 -21.46 22.65
CA SER A 131 17.31 -21.36 21.35
C SER A 131 15.79 -21.42 21.47
N GLU A 132 15.19 -20.31 21.90
CA GLU A 132 13.91 -19.93 21.32
C GLU A 132 14.17 -18.68 20.48
N GLY A 133 14.79 -18.89 19.31
CA GLY A 133 14.67 -17.92 18.23
C GLY A 133 13.18 -17.71 18.00
N ASN A 134 12.74 -16.46 17.99
CA ASN A 134 11.35 -16.12 17.70
C ASN A 134 11.03 -16.75 16.32
N PRO A 135 10.20 -17.81 16.25
CA PRO A 135 10.01 -18.58 15.00
C PRO A 135 9.43 -17.70 13.90
N LEU A 136 8.80 -16.59 14.27
CA LEU A 136 8.29 -15.57 13.35
C LEU A 136 9.40 -14.74 12.70
N LEU A 137 10.48 -14.44 13.43
CA LEU A 137 11.62 -13.68 12.93
C LEU A 137 12.45 -14.53 11.95
N GLU A 138 12.64 -15.81 12.29
CA GLU A 138 13.37 -16.76 11.43
C GLU A 138 12.62 -17.07 10.12
N GLN A 139 11.29 -16.93 10.11
CA GLN A 139 10.45 -17.03 8.91
C GLN A 139 10.55 -15.79 8.00
N LEU A 140 10.86 -14.62 8.57
CA LEU A 140 11.02 -13.38 7.81
C LEU A 140 12.41 -13.26 7.19
N GLU A 141 13.44 -13.88 7.78
CA GLU A 141 14.81 -13.91 7.24
C GLU A 141 15.00 -14.92 6.10
N LYS A 142 14.13 -15.94 5.99
CA LYS A 142 14.19 -17.01 4.97
C LYS A 142 13.41 -16.69 3.69
N LYS A 143 12.92 -15.47 3.52
CA LYS A 143 12.06 -15.07 2.40
C LYS A 143 12.60 -13.81 1.72
#